data_AF-A0A7X7WEL5-F1
#
_entry.id   AF-A0A7X7WEL5-F1
#
_cell.length_a   1.000
_cell.length_b   1.000
_cell.length_c   1.000
_cell.angle_alpha   90.00
_cell.angle_beta   90.00
_cell.angle_gamma   90.00
#
_symmetry.space_group_name_H-M   'P 1'
#
loop_
_entity.id
_entity.type
_entity.pdbx_description
1 polymer ?
#
loop_
_entity_poly.entity_id
_entity_poly.type
_entity_poly.pdbx_seq_one_letter_code
_entity_poly.pdbx_strand_id
1 'polypeptide(L)'
;MKCPDCAFENKNNVKFCKKCGKDLTLPPVWFPDLKWHLKTISVIYLILIVLYFSLGHFLRKLPPPYDQRVIPAETTPWLYPHKKPAP
;
A
#
# COMPACT_ATOMS: atom_id res chain seq x y z
N MET A 1 -3.72 -14.21 -30.03
CA MET A 1 -3.23 -13.13 -29.14
C MET A 1 -2.97 -11.84 -29.94
N LYS A 2 -3.33 -10.69 -29.38
CA LYS A 2 -3.14 -9.39 -30.02
C LYS A 2 -1.71 -8.87 -29.77
N CYS A 3 -1.03 -8.40 -30.79
CA CYS A 3 0.30 -7.81 -30.64
C CYS A 3 0.20 -6.47 -29.88
N PRO A 4 1.00 -6.23 -28.82
CA PRO A 4 0.93 -4.98 -28.06
C PRO A 4 1.41 -3.74 -28.83
N ASP A 5 2.25 -3.91 -29.86
CA ASP A 5 2.75 -2.77 -30.67
C ASP A 5 1.83 -2.41 -31.83
N CYS A 6 1.40 -3.38 -32.63
CA CYS A 6 0.67 -3.11 -33.88
C CYS A 6 -0.80 -3.54 -33.87
N ALA A 7 -1.29 -4.04 -32.73
CA ALA A 7 -2.64 -4.54 -32.51
C ALA A 7 -3.10 -5.66 -33.47
N PHE A 8 -2.18 -6.25 -34.25
CA PHE A 8 -2.48 -7.35 -35.16
C PHE A 8 -2.83 -8.63 -34.39
N GLU A 9 -3.81 -9.38 -34.89
CA GLU A 9 -4.25 -10.62 -34.28
C GLU A 9 -3.41 -11.80 -34.78
N ASN A 10 -2.56 -12.33 -33.90
CA ASN A 10 -1.73 -13.48 -34.20
C ASN A 10 -2.35 -14.77 -33.65
N LYS A 11 -2.06 -15.92 -34.30
CA LYS A 11 -2.36 -17.24 -33.74
C LYS A 11 -1.75 -17.38 -32.33
N ASN A 12 -2.41 -18.13 -31.45
CA ASN A 12 -1.87 -18.38 -30.11
C ASN A 12 -0.55 -19.18 -30.25
N ASN A 13 0.46 -18.85 -29.41
CA ASN A 13 1.80 -19.46 -29.38
C ASN A 13 2.79 -19.10 -30.50
N VAL A 14 2.56 -18.05 -31.31
CA VAL A 14 3.62 -17.56 -32.21
C VAL A 14 4.69 -16.78 -31.44
N LYS A 15 5.96 -17.05 -31.74
CA LYS A 15 7.09 -16.33 -31.11
C LYS A 15 7.24 -14.90 -31.62
N PHE A 16 6.93 -14.65 -32.90
CA PHE A 16 7.04 -13.34 -33.52
C PHE A 16 5.71 -12.90 -34.12
N CYS A 17 5.42 -11.60 -34.06
CA CYS A 17 4.27 -11.03 -34.75
C CYS A 17 4.46 -11.10 -36.26
N LYS A 18 3.47 -11.63 -36.98
CA LYS A 18 3.53 -11.76 -38.46
C LYS A 18 3.56 -10.43 -39.22
N LYS A 19 3.10 -9.34 -38.58
CA LYS A 19 2.99 -8.03 -39.22
C LYS A 19 4.22 -7.14 -38.95
N CYS A 20 4.61 -6.99 -37.68
CA CYS A 20 5.70 -6.09 -37.29
C CYS A 20 7.00 -6.80 -36.89
N GLY A 21 7.03 -8.14 -36.85
CA GLY A 21 8.22 -8.91 -36.49
C GLY A 21 8.58 -8.92 -35.00
N LYS A 22 7.81 -8.24 -34.13
CA LYS A 22 8.11 -8.15 -32.69
C LYS A 22 8.05 -9.52 -32.02
N ASP A 23 9.03 -9.79 -31.17
CA ASP A 23 9.02 -10.97 -30.29
C ASP A 23 7.91 -10.84 -29.25
N LEU A 24 7.01 -11.82 -29.23
CA LEU A 24 5.86 -11.92 -28.36
C LEU A 24 6.14 -12.80 -27.12
N THR A 25 7.33 -13.39 -27.02
CA THR A 25 7.79 -14.14 -25.83
C THR A 25 8.41 -13.22 -24.77
N LEU A 26 8.86 -12.04 -25.17
CA LEU A 26 9.42 -11.06 -24.24
C LEU A 26 8.30 -10.33 -23.49
N PRO A 27 8.49 -10.05 -22.20
CA PRO A 27 7.57 -9.18 -21.47
C PRO A 27 7.54 -7.80 -22.14
N PRO A 28 6.40 -7.10 -22.08
CA PRO A 28 6.27 -5.79 -22.70
C PRO A 28 7.24 -4.80 -22.04
N VAL A 29 7.70 -3.81 -22.80
CA VAL A 29 8.70 -2.81 -22.36
C VAL A 29 8.30 -2.01 -21.11
N TRP A 30 6.99 -1.95 -20.80
CA TRP A 30 6.49 -1.28 -19.61
C TRP A 30 6.57 -2.15 -18.35
N PHE A 31 6.86 -3.45 -18.47
CA PHE A 31 6.85 -4.37 -17.35
C PHE A 31 7.99 -4.03 -16.37
N PRO A 32 7.70 -3.68 -15.11
CA PRO A 32 8.72 -3.18 -14.20
C PRO A 32 9.61 -4.30 -13.65
N ASP A 33 10.91 -4.03 -13.55
CA ASP A 33 11.88 -4.95 -12.93
C ASP A 33 11.69 -5.09 -11.42
N LEU A 34 12.36 -6.08 -10.81
CA LEU A 34 12.40 -6.26 -9.35
C LEU A 34 12.94 -5.00 -8.64
N LYS A 35 13.96 -4.34 -9.21
CA LYS A 35 14.52 -3.09 -8.67
C LYS A 35 13.48 -1.96 -8.64
N TRP A 36 12.64 -1.89 -9.68
CA TRP A 36 11.54 -0.94 -9.74
C TRP A 36 10.52 -1.23 -8.64
N HIS A 37 10.09 -2.49 -8.52
CA HIS A 37 9.14 -2.90 -7.49
C HIS A 37 9.65 -2.58 -6.08
N LEU A 38 10.90 -2.94 -5.76
CA LEU A 38 11.49 -2.65 -4.45
C LEU A 38 11.51 -1.15 -4.15
N LYS A 39 11.92 -0.32 -5.12
CA LYS A 39 11.91 1.14 -4.97
C LYS A 39 10.49 1.66 -4.74
N THR A 40 9.54 1.26 -5.59
CA THR A 40 8.15 1.72 -5.51
C THR A 40 7.51 1.32 -4.18
N ILE A 41 7.67 0.06 -3.77
CA ILE A 41 7.16 -0.46 -2.51
C ILE A 41 7.78 0.29 -1.32
N SER A 42 9.11 0.50 -1.33
CA SER A 42 9.80 1.26 -0.29
C SER A 42 9.25 2.67 -0.14
N VAL A 43 9.03 3.39 -1.24
CA VAL A 43 8.44 4.73 -1.23
C VAL A 43 7.01 4.73 -0.66
N ILE A 44 6.17 3.78 -1.09
CA ILE A 44 4.79 3.66 -0.59
C ILE A 44 4.79 3.44 0.93
N TYR A 45 5.59 2.51 1.45
CA TYR A 45 5.65 2.25 2.88
C TYR A 45 6.19 3.45 3.67
N LEU A 46 7.22 4.15 3.15
CA LEU A 46 7.72 5.37 3.79
C LEU A 46 6.62 6.44 3.91
N ILE A 47 5.84 6.65 2.85
CA ILE A 47 4.72 7.60 2.87
C ILE A 47 3.66 7.17 3.88
N LEU A 48 3.27 5.90 3.90
CA LEU A 48 2.28 5.37 4.85
C LEU A 48 2.74 5.52 6.31
N ILE A 49 4.02 5.25 6.59
CA ILE A 49 4.61 5.41 7.92
C ILE A 49 4.55 6.89 8.35
N VAL A 50 5.02 7.81 7.50
CA VAL A 50 5.00 9.25 7.79
C VAL A 50 3.57 9.74 7.99
N LEU A 51 2.63 9.31 7.14
CA LEU A 51 1.22 9.65 7.25
C LEU A 51 0.62 9.15 8.57
N TYR A 52 0.89 7.89 8.95
CA TYR A 52 0.41 7.33 10.22
C TYR A 52 0.88 8.13 11.43
N PHE A 53 2.17 8.44 11.51
CA PHE A 53 2.73 9.19 12.64
C PHE A 53 2.26 10.65 12.65
N SER A 54 2.16 11.30 11.50
CA SER A 54 1.65 12.66 11.41
C SER A 54 0.18 12.73 11.83
N LEU A 55 -0.68 11.84 11.31
CA LEU A 55 -2.08 11.75 11.75
C LEU A 55 -2.16 11.52 13.26
N GLY A 56 -1.39 10.58 13.82
CA GLY A 56 -1.33 10.37 15.27
C GLY A 56 -0.91 11.63 16.03
N HIS A 57 0.09 12.37 15.53
CA HIS A 57 0.53 13.63 16.14
C HIS A 57 -0.56 14.70 16.12
N PHE A 58 -1.27 14.86 15.00
CA PHE A 58 -2.34 15.86 14.85
C PHE A 58 -3.61 15.49 15.62
N LEU A 59 -4.02 14.22 15.59
CA LEU A 59 -5.21 13.74 16.30
C LEU A 59 -5.05 13.88 17.82
N ARG A 60 -3.83 13.72 18.35
CA ARG A 60 -3.51 13.99 19.77
C ARG A 60 -3.58 15.47 20.17
N LYS A 61 -3.66 16.39 19.21
CA LYS A 61 -3.82 17.84 19.47
C LYS A 61 -5.28 18.29 19.43
N LEU A 62 -6.20 17.42 19.03
CA LEU A 62 -7.61 17.79 18.99
C LEU A 62 -8.15 17.98 20.40
N PRO A 63 -9.14 18.86 20.62
CA PRO A 63 -9.79 18.95 21.91
C PRO A 63 -10.68 17.71 22.19
N PRO A 64 -10.96 17.40 23.47
CA PRO A 64 -11.97 16.41 23.84
C PRO A 64 -13.32 16.72 23.15
N PRO A 65 -14.08 15.71 22.65
CA PRO A 65 -13.99 14.27 22.93
C PRO A 65 -13.15 13.46 21.92
N TYR A 66 -12.49 14.10 20.95
CA TYR A 66 -11.81 13.41 19.85
C TYR A 66 -10.34 13.03 20.15
N ASP A 67 -9.79 13.54 21.24
CA ASP A 67 -8.39 13.31 21.67
C ASP A 67 -8.18 12.00 22.45
N GLN A 68 -9.25 11.46 23.06
CA GLN A 68 -9.11 10.40 24.06
C GLN A 68 -10.12 9.26 23.91
N ARG A 69 -9.60 8.05 23.71
CA ARG A 69 -10.30 6.84 24.11
C ARG A 69 -10.27 6.77 25.64
N VAL A 70 -11.36 7.16 26.29
CA VAL A 70 -11.51 6.96 27.74
C VAL A 70 -11.74 5.47 27.96
N ILE A 71 -10.75 4.78 28.52
CA ILE A 71 -10.88 3.38 28.88
C ILE A 71 -11.49 3.34 30.30
N PRO A 72 -12.69 2.76 30.46
CA PRO A 72 -13.34 2.72 31.76
C PRO A 72 -12.52 1.87 32.74
N ALA A 73 -12.26 2.42 33.93
CA ALA A 73 -11.41 1.79 34.93
C ALA A 73 -11.99 0.45 35.43
N GLU A 74 -13.32 0.32 35.45
CA GLU A 74 -14.03 -0.92 35.75
C GLU A 74 -13.65 -2.08 34.84
N THR A 75 -13.32 -1.82 33.57
CA THR A 75 -12.93 -2.87 32.61
C THR A 75 -11.43 -3.13 32.56
N THR A 76 -10.61 -2.17 33.00
CA THR A 76 -9.13 -2.28 32.96
C THR A 76 -8.46 -1.81 34.27
N PRO A 77 -8.75 -2.45 35.42
CA PRO A 77 -8.20 -2.04 36.71
C PRO A 77 -6.66 -2.16 36.79
N TRP A 78 -6.05 -3.04 35.98
CA TRP A 78 -4.59 -3.19 35.90
C TRP A 78 -3.88 -2.07 35.13
N LEU A 79 -4.61 -1.25 34.36
CA LEU A 79 -4.02 -0.23 33.50
C LEU A 79 -3.52 0.98 34.32
N TYR A 80 -4.14 1.25 35.47
CA TYR A 80 -3.76 2.32 36.39
C TYR A 80 -3.83 1.83 37.85
N PRO A 81 -2.90 0.96 38.28
CA PRO A 81 -2.98 0.26 39.56
C PRO A 81 -3.00 1.19 40.80
N HIS A 82 -2.63 2.46 40.63
CA HIS A 82 -2.59 3.46 41.70
C HIS A 82 -3.77 4.44 41.71
N LYS A 83 -4.72 4.32 40.78
CA LYS A 83 -5.93 5.14 40.77
C LYS A 83 -7.08 4.35 41.40
N LYS A 84 -7.61 4.83 42.52
CA LYS A 84 -8.83 4.25 43.10
C LYS A 84 -10.01 4.58 42.17
N PRO A 85 -10.85 3.60 41.79
CA PRO A 85 -12.06 3.88 41.01
C PRO A 85 -13.00 4.81 41.80
N ALA A 86 -13.74 5.67 41.10
CA ALA A 86 -14.77 6.49 41.72
C ALA A 86 -15.87 5.59 42.31
N PRO A 87 -16.47 5.95 43.46
CA PRO A 87 -17.52 5.17 44.11
C PRO A 87 -18.82 5.12 43.30
#